data_AF-A0A7C5U0Q1-F1
#
_entry.id   AF-A0A7C5U0Q1-F1
#
_cell.length_a   1.000
_cell.length_b   1.000
_cell.length_c   1.000
_cell.angle_alpha   90.00
_cell.angle_beta   90.00
_cell.angle_gamma   90.00
#
_symmetry.space_group_name_H-M   'P 1'
#
loop_
_entity.id
_entity.type
_entity.pdbx_description
1 polymer ?
#
loop_
_entity_poly.entity_id
_entity_poly.type
_entity_poly.pdbx_seq_one_letter_code
_entity_poly.pdbx_strand_id
1 'polypeptide(L)' 'MSVVEEFKPRNWELLVCLVLFALWTLPALFIDKPGVKVLGVPVLWFYYMVLSVITSLAVTLMYLTEKR' A
#
# COMPACT_ATOMS: atom_id res chain seq x y z
N MET A 1 -3.50 14.48 29.07
CA MET A 1 -4.63 13.92 28.30
C MET A 1 -4.35 14.27 26.85
N SER A 2 -3.88 13.32 26.05
CA SER A 2 -3.54 13.56 24.64
C SER A 2 -4.81 13.99 23.92
N VAL A 3 -4.83 15.23 23.43
CA VAL A 3 -5.84 15.72 22.50
C VAL A 3 -5.78 14.79 21.30
N VAL A 4 -6.72 13.85 21.22
CA VAL A 4 -6.97 13.11 19.99
C VAL A 4 -7.57 14.14 19.06
N GLU A 5 -6.74 14.83 18.29
CA GLU A 5 -7.21 15.64 17.17
C GLU A 5 -8.10 14.73 16.33
N GLU A 6 -9.36 15.12 16.14
CA GLU A 6 -10.29 14.41 15.26
C GLU A 6 -9.73 14.48 13.84
N PHE A 7 -8.98 13.44 13.48
CA PHE A 7 -8.38 13.28 12.18
C PHE A 7 -9.53 13.13 11.17
N LYS A 8 -9.81 14.19 10.41
CA LYS A 8 -10.82 14.16 9.36
C LYS A 8 -10.10 13.86 8.04
N PRO A 9 -10.04 12.60 7.61
CA PRO A 9 -9.31 12.24 6.40
C PRO A 9 -9.88 13.00 5.21
N ARG A 10 -9.00 13.58 4.41
CA ARG A 10 -9.42 14.23 3.16
C ARG A 10 -9.82 13.15 2.15
N ASN A 11 -10.77 13.47 1.27
CA ASN A 11 -11.23 12.54 0.23
C ASN A 11 -10.09 11.99 -0.65
N TRP A 12 -8.98 12.72 -0.78
CA TRP A 12 -7.80 12.27 -1.53
C TRP A 12 -6.98 11.20 -0.79
N GLU A 13 -6.84 11.27 0.53
CA GLU A 13 -6.16 10.22 1.31
C GLU A 13 -6.90 8.89 1.23
N LEU A 14 -8.24 8.94 1.26
CA LEU A 14 -9.09 7.77 1.08
C LEU A 14 -8.87 7.10 -0.28
N LEU A 15 -8.73 7.91 -1.35
CA LEU A 15 -8.43 7.41 -2.69
C LEU A 15 -7.06 6.72 -2.75
N VAL A 16 -6.03 7.33 -2.16
CA VAL A 16 -4.68 6.73 -2.15
C VAL A 16 -4.66 5.43 -1.33
N CYS A 17 -5.36 5.39 -0.19
CA CYS A 17 -5.51 4.17 0.61
C CYS A 17 -6.25 3.07 -0.16
N LEU A 18 -7.30 3.40 -0.92
CA LEU A 18 -7.99 2.45 -1.79
C LEU A 18 -7.07 1.89 -2.88
N VAL A 19 -6.26 2.72 -3.50
CA VAL A 19 -5.30 2.31 -4.53
C VAL A 19 -4.23 1.39 -3.94
N LEU A 20 -3.66 1.75 -2.79
CA LEU A 20 -2.67 0.91 -2.09
C LEU A 20 -3.29 -0.45 -1.71
N PHE A 21 -4.51 -0.45 -1.18
CA PHE A 21 -5.23 -1.67 -0.85
C PHE A 21 -5.46 -2.57 -2.06
N ALA A 22 -5.89 -2.00 -3.19
CA ALA A 22 -6.05 -2.74 -4.44
C ALA A 22 -4.73 -3.34 -4.92
N LEU A 23 -3.63 -2.59 -4.86
CA LEU A 23 -2.29 -3.07 -5.21
C LEU A 23 -1.84 -4.23 -4.31
N TRP A 24 -2.13 -4.17 -3.01
CA TRP A 24 -1.80 -5.25 -2.08
C TRP A 24 -2.59 -6.54 -2.33
N THR A 25 -3.82 -6.43 -2.84
CA THR A 25 -4.73 -7.58 -3.03
C THR A 25 -4.68 -8.17 -4.43
N LEU A 26 -4.27 -7.40 -5.45
CA LEU A 26 -4.12 -7.83 -6.83
C LEU A 26 -3.30 -9.13 -7.01
N PRO A 27 -2.11 -9.29 -6.40
CA PRO A 27 -1.29 -10.48 -6.60
C PRO A 27 -1.96 -11.77 -6.12
N ALA A 28 -2.83 -11.70 -5.10
CA ALA A 28 -3.56 -12.86 -4.59
C ALA A 28 -4.43 -13.52 -5.68
N LEU A 29 -4.96 -12.73 -6.63
CA LEU A 29 -5.75 -13.24 -7.75
C LEU A 29 -4.93 -14.01 -8.80
N PHE A 30 -3.60 -13.81 -8.82
CA PHE A 30 -2.71 -14.41 -9.82
C PHE A 30 -1.90 -15.60 -9.30
N ILE A 31 -1.84 -15.80 -7.98
CA ILE A 31 -1.05 -16.86 -7.34
C ILE A 31 -1.64 -18.27 -7.54
N ASP A 32 -2.96 -18.38 -7.78
CA ASP A 32 -3.62 -19.68 -7.99
C ASP A 32 -3.32 -20.35 -9.33
N LYS A 33 -2.50 -19.73 -10.20
CA LYS A 33 -2.14 -20.34 -11.49
C LYS A 33 -1.00 -21.37 -11.32
N PRO A 34 -1.24 -22.66 -11.65
CA PRO A 34 -0.32 -23.76 -11.32
C PRO A 34 1.04 -23.74 -12.06
N GLY A 35 1.26 -22.82 -13.00
CA GLY A 35 2.50 -22.69 -13.77
C GLY A 35 3.58 -21.79 -13.16
N VAL A 36 3.30 -21.12 -12.05
CA VAL A 36 4.13 -20.02 -11.51
C VAL A 36 5.05 -20.53 -10.37
N LYS A 37 5.75 -21.67 -10.56
CA LYS A 37 6.33 -22.41 -9.42
C LYS A 37 7.77 -22.06 -9.01
N VAL A 38 8.57 -21.36 -9.83
CA VAL A 38 10.00 -21.12 -9.47
C VAL A 38 10.44 -19.67 -9.66
N LEU A 39 10.18 -19.05 -10.82
CA LEU A 39 10.52 -17.64 -11.06
C LEU A 39 9.46 -16.66 -10.54
N GLY A 40 8.24 -17.14 -10.30
CA GLY A 40 7.16 -16.30 -9.80
C GLY A 40 7.36 -15.87 -8.36
N VAL A 41 7.92 -16.72 -7.51
CA VAL A 41 8.11 -16.43 -6.08
C VAL A 41 9.09 -15.28 -5.85
N PRO A 42 10.29 -15.24 -6.47
CA PRO A 42 11.20 -14.10 -6.34
C PRO A 42 10.63 -12.79 -6.91
N VAL A 43 9.90 -12.85 -8.03
CA VAL A 43 9.26 -11.67 -8.63
C VAL A 43 8.16 -11.13 -7.75
N LEU A 44 7.34 -12.00 -7.16
CA LEU A 44 6.30 -11.64 -6.20
C LEU A 44 6.91 -11.00 -4.94
N TRP A 45 8.04 -11.55 -4.47
CA TRP A 45 8.81 -10.98 -3.38
C TRP A 45 9.32 -9.58 -3.69
N PHE A 46 9.91 -9.39 -4.86
CA PHE A 46 10.37 -8.08 -5.31
C PHE A 46 9.21 -7.09 -5.43
N TYR A 47 8.06 -7.53 -5.94
CA TYR A 47 6.84 -6.75 -6.00
C TYR A 47 6.42 -6.27 -4.60
N TYR A 48 6.34 -7.16 -3.61
CA TYR A 48 5.96 -6.79 -2.24
C TYR A 48 6.99 -5.87 -1.56
N MET A 49 8.28 -6.05 -1.84
CA MET A 49 9.31 -5.14 -1.32
C MET A 49 9.13 -3.72 -1.87
N VAL A 50 8.96 -3.58 -3.19
CA VAL A 50 8.72 -2.28 -3.83
C VAL A 50 7.41 -1.66 -3.34
N LEU A 51 6.34 -2.46 -3.25
CA LEU A 51 5.03 -2.00 -2.77
C LEU A 51 5.09 -1.50 -1.32
N SER A 52 5.89 -2.14 -0.46
CA SER A 52 6.10 -1.72 0.93
C SER A 52 6.82 -0.38 1.01
N VAL A 53 7.84 -0.17 0.17
CA VAL A 53 8.54 1.13 0.07
C VAL A 53 7.58 2.23 -0.41
N ILE A 54 6.79 1.96 -1.45
CA ILE A 54 5.80 2.91 -1.97
C ILE A 54 4.75 3.26 -0.92
N THR A 55 4.23 2.26 -0.21
CA THR A 55 3.24 2.45 0.88
C THR A 55 3.83 3.35 1.96
N SER A 56 5.08 3.10 2.37
CA SER A 56 5.77 3.88 3.40
C SER A 56 5.98 5.34 2.95
N LEU A 57 6.40 5.55 1.70
CA LEU A 57 6.56 6.88 1.12
C LEU A 57 5.22 7.61 1.02
N ALA A 58 4.18 6.95 0.54
CA ALA A 58 2.84 7.54 0.41
C ALA A 58 2.28 7.99 1.76
N VAL A 59 2.36 7.15 2.79
CA VAL A 59 1.93 7.48 4.15
C VAL A 59 2.78 8.61 4.74
N THR A 60 4.10 8.58 4.53
CA THR A 60 5.00 9.64 4.99
C THR A 60 4.66 10.98 4.33
N LEU A 61 4.39 10.97 3.02
CA LEU A 61 3.98 12.17 2.29
C LEU A 61 2.64 12.69 2.78
N MET A 62 1.65 11.82 3.00
CA MET A 62 0.35 12.23 3.59
C MET A 62 0.57 12.93 4.93
N TYR A 63 1.37 12.34 5.81
CA TYR A 63 1.66 12.93 7.12
C TYR A 63 2.40 14.27 7.04
N LEU A 64 3.34 14.41 6.09
CA LEU A 64 4.05 15.67 5.86
C LEU A 64 3.14 16.75 5.24
N THR A 65 2.21 16.37 4.37
CA THR A 65 1.22 17.31 3.80
C THR A 65 0.15 17.71 4.80
N GLU A 66 -0.14 16.88 5.80
CA GLU A 66 -1.06 17.20 6.91
C GLU A 66 -0.44 18.26 7.83
N LYS A 67 0.87 18.15 8.10
CA LYS A 67 1.59 19.05 9.02
C LYS A 67 1.85 20.46 8.47
N ARG A 68 1.57 20.71 7.18
CA ARG A 68 1.79 21.99 6.51
C ARG A 68 0.48 22.70 6.27
#